data_AF-A0A842TXX0-F1
#
_entry.id   AF-A0A842TXX0-F1
#
_cell.length_a   1.000
_cell.length_b   1.000
_cell.length_c   1.000
_cell.angle_alpha   90.00
_cell.angle_beta   90.00
_cell.angle_gamma   90.00
#
_symmetry.space_group_name_H-M   'P 1'
#
loop_
_entity.id
_entity.type
_entity.pdbx_description
1 polymer ?
#
loop_
_entity_poly.entity_id
_entity_poly.type
_entity_poly.pdbx_seq_one_letter_code
_entity_poly.pdbx_strand_id
1 'polypeptide(L)'
;MCISTEPEACISKTAYKHDIEIHFINVMPEHVHLMVTLPKGMLDEKAFQLLKGVSSYYFFKKHPKARLRYPQGHLWSRGGCAVIVGYNQFSETE
;
A
#
# COMPACT_ATOMS: atom_id res chain seq x y z
N MET A 1 -10.77 13.75 -12.84
CA MET A 1 -10.28 12.96 -11.69
C MET A 1 -9.06 12.20 -12.17
N CYS A 2 -7.86 12.60 -11.76
CA CYS A 2 -6.60 12.09 -12.32
C CYS A 2 -6.35 10.65 -11.88
N ILE A 3 -5.99 9.79 -12.83
CA ILE A 3 -5.73 8.35 -12.65
C ILE A 3 -4.65 8.10 -11.57
N SER A 4 -3.78 9.09 -11.31
CA SER A 4 -2.73 9.04 -10.26
C SER A 4 -3.28 8.93 -8.83
N THR A 5 -4.51 9.37 -8.56
CA THR A 5 -5.08 9.41 -7.20
C THR A 5 -5.78 8.10 -6.79
N GLU A 6 -6.02 7.20 -7.74
CA GLU A 6 -6.85 6.02 -7.51
C GLU A 6 -6.13 4.85 -6.80
N PRO A 7 -4.84 4.56 -7.09
CA PRO A 7 -4.07 3.58 -6.33
C PRO A 7 -3.97 3.99 -4.86
N GLU A 8 -3.71 5.27 -4.62
CA GLU A 8 -3.63 5.88 -3.29
C GLU A 8 -4.91 5.62 -2.49
N ALA A 9 -6.08 5.96 -3.06
CA ALA A 9 -7.36 5.76 -2.39
C ALA A 9 -7.64 4.28 -2.07
N CYS A 10 -7.27 3.35 -2.96
CA CYS A 10 -7.45 1.91 -2.73
C CYS A 10 -6.53 1.38 -1.62
N ILE A 11 -5.29 1.88 -1.55
CA ILE A 11 -4.32 1.53 -0.50
C ILE A 11 -4.77 2.13 0.84
N SER A 12 -5.10 3.41 0.90
CA SER A 12 -5.54 4.08 2.12
C SER A 12 -6.78 3.42 2.72
N LYS A 13 -7.75 3.05 1.88
CA LYS A 13 -8.93 2.28 2.33
C LYS A 13 -8.56 0.92 2.90
N THR A 14 -7.58 0.24 2.31
CA THR A 14 -7.10 -1.06 2.78
C THR A 14 -6.39 -0.91 4.12
N ALA A 15 -5.50 0.07 4.25
CA ALA A 15 -4.75 0.34 5.46
C ALA A 15 -5.68 0.65 6.64
N TYR A 16 -6.65 1.54 6.43
CA TYR A 16 -7.68 1.87 7.43
C TYR A 16 -8.44 0.64 7.91
N LYS A 17 -8.82 -0.27 7.00
CA LYS A 17 -9.58 -1.48 7.35
C LYS A 17 -8.78 -2.48 8.20
N HIS A 18 -7.45 -2.42 8.12
CA HIS A 18 -6.54 -3.37 8.76
C HIS A 18 -5.69 -2.74 9.87
N ASP A 19 -6.09 -1.56 10.35
CA ASP A 19 -5.39 -0.82 11.42
C ASP A 19 -3.92 -0.56 11.10
N ILE A 20 -3.60 -0.36 9.82
CA ILE A 20 -2.28 0.06 9.34
C ILE A 20 -2.30 1.58 9.23
N GLU A 21 -1.45 2.25 10.01
CA GLU A 21 -1.32 3.71 10.00
C GLU A 21 -0.38 4.13 8.87
N ILE A 22 -0.82 5.04 8.00
CA ILE A 22 0.00 5.57 6.91
C ILE A 22 0.60 6.91 7.33
N HIS A 23 1.93 7.00 7.36
CA HIS A 23 2.66 8.26 7.57
C HIS A 23 2.91 8.98 6.26
N PHE A 24 3.24 8.23 5.22
CA PHE A 24 3.55 8.77 3.90
C PHE A 24 3.17 7.78 2.79
N ILE A 25 2.62 8.31 1.70
CA ILE A 25 2.33 7.57 0.49
C ILE A 25 2.75 8.41 -0.72
N ASN A 26 3.51 7.81 -1.63
CA ASN A 26 3.88 8.44 -2.88
C ASN A 26 3.67 7.48 -4.05
N VAL A 27 2.77 7.86 -4.96
CA VAL A 27 2.39 7.05 -6.12
C VAL A 27 3.18 7.51 -7.33
N MET A 28 4.08 6.66 -7.80
CA MET A 28 4.81 6.84 -9.05
C MET A 28 4.08 6.10 -10.17
N PRO A 29 4.37 6.40 -11.46
CA PRO A 29 3.68 5.76 -12.58
C PRO A 29 3.78 4.22 -12.59
N GLU A 30 4.90 3.67 -12.12
CA GLU A 30 5.21 2.23 -12.20
C GLU A 30 5.28 1.54 -10.81
N HIS A 31 5.28 2.29 -9.71
CA HIS A 31 5.43 1.75 -8.35
C HIS A 31 4.89 2.71 -7.29
N VAL A 32 4.74 2.24 -6.05
CA VAL A 32 4.29 3.05 -4.91
C VAL A 32 5.25 2.90 -3.75
N HIS A 33 5.61 4.02 -3.13
CA HIS A 33 6.32 4.05 -1.85
C HIS A 33 5.34 4.28 -0.71
N LEU A 34 5.50 3.51 0.36
CA LEU A 34 4.67 3.58 1.56
C LEU A 34 5.56 3.62 2.79
N MET A 35 5.25 4.53 3.71
CA MET A 35 5.77 4.51 5.07
C MET A 35 4.59 4.34 6.02
N VAL A 36 4.59 3.24 6.77
CA VAL A 36 3.45 2.82 7.58
C VAL A 36 3.90 2.29 8.93
N THR A 37 3.05 2.44 9.95
CA THR A 37 3.14 1.67 11.20
C THR A 37 2.19 0.49 11.09
N LEU A 38 2.70 -0.72 11.34
CA LEU A 38 1.88 -1.93 11.40
C LEU A 38 1.31 -2.11 12.82
N PRO A 39 0.09 -2.65 12.95
CA PRO A 39 -0.47 -2.96 14.26
C PRO A 39 0.32 -4.09 14.94
N LYS A 40 0.31 -4.11 16.28
CA LYS A 40 1.07 -5.08 17.07
C LYS A 40 0.68 -6.51 16.69
N GLY A 41 1.68 -7.34 16.35
CA GLY A 41 1.49 -8.74 15.97
C GLY A 41 1.24 -8.98 14.47
N MET A 42 1.15 -7.92 13.66
CA MET A 42 1.12 -8.08 12.20
C MET A 42 2.53 -8.20 11.64
N LEU A 43 2.78 -9.29 10.89
CA LEU A 43 4.00 -9.46 10.12
C LEU A 43 3.99 -8.58 8.87
N ASP A 44 5.17 -8.16 8.43
CA ASP A 44 5.41 -7.39 7.21
C ASP A 44 4.90 -8.12 5.95
N GLU A 45 5.12 -9.43 5.85
CA GLU A 45 4.58 -10.28 4.78
C GLU A 45 3.04 -10.20 4.72
N LYS A 46 2.40 -10.17 5.89
CA LYS A 46 0.94 -10.08 5.99
C LYS A 46 0.45 -8.71 5.55
N ALA A 47 1.13 -7.65 6.00
CA ALA A 47 0.83 -6.29 5.57
C ALA A 47 0.94 -6.15 4.04
N PHE A 48 2.00 -6.70 3.43
CA PHE A 48 2.16 -6.72 1.97
C PHE A 48 1.01 -7.45 1.27
N GLN A 49 0.65 -8.63 1.76
CA GLN A 49 -0.44 -9.42 1.18
C GLN A 49 -1.75 -8.62 1.18
N LEU A 50 -2.06 -7.96 2.30
CA LEU A 50 -3.27 -7.15 2.46
C LEU A 50 -3.22 -5.91 1.57
N LEU A 51 -2.18 -5.09 1.72
CA LEU A 51 -2.02 -3.83 0.99
C LEU A 51 -2.04 -4.04 -0.52
N LYS A 52 -1.35 -5.06 -1.05
CA LYS A 52 -1.34 -5.34 -2.50
C LYS A 52 -2.63 -6.02 -2.96
N GLY A 53 -3.07 -7.06 -2.24
CA GLY A 53 -4.21 -7.89 -2.67
C GLY A 53 -5.53 -7.14 -2.61
N VAL A 54 -5.84 -6.53 -1.47
CA VAL A 54 -7.12 -5.84 -1.25
C VAL A 54 -7.21 -4.55 -2.07
N SER A 55 -6.10 -3.81 -2.20
CA SER A 55 -6.08 -2.63 -3.08
C SER A 55 -6.30 -3.01 -4.55
N SER A 56 -5.70 -4.11 -5.03
CA SER A 56 -5.95 -4.62 -6.38
C SER A 56 -7.43 -4.96 -6.58
N TYR A 57 -8.04 -5.63 -5.59
CA TYR A 57 -9.46 -5.95 -5.62
C TYR A 57 -10.31 -4.68 -5.74
N TYR A 58 -10.06 -3.66 -4.92
CA TYR A 58 -10.79 -2.39 -5.01
C TYR A 58 -10.58 -1.67 -6.33
N PHE A 59 -9.35 -1.67 -6.84
CA PHE A 59 -9.01 -1.06 -8.13
C PHE A 59 -9.77 -1.72 -9.28
N PHE A 60 -9.72 -3.05 -9.42
CA PHE A 60 -10.43 -3.75 -10.50
C PHE A 60 -11.95 -3.68 -10.35
N LYS A 61 -12.47 -3.60 -9.12
CA LYS A 61 -13.91 -3.41 -8.88
C LYS A 61 -14.38 -2.04 -9.37
N LYS A 62 -13.55 -1.00 -9.19
CA LYS A 62 -13.86 0.37 -9.65
C LYS A 62 -13.57 0.55 -11.15
N HIS A 63 -12.58 -0.15 -11.69
CA HIS A 63 -12.13 -0.05 -13.08
C HIS A 63 -12.26 -1.41 -13.80
N PRO A 64 -13.48 -1.87 -14.13
CA PRO A 64 -13.66 -3.16 -14.80
C PRO A 64 -12.93 -3.23 -16.15
N LYS A 65 -12.82 -2.10 -16.86
CA LYS A 65 -12.08 -1.99 -18.13
C LYS A 65 -10.56 -2.11 -17.97
N ALA A 66 -10.00 -1.96 -16.76
CA ALA A 66 -8.56 -2.15 -16.54
C ALA A 66 -8.11 -3.58 -16.87
N ARG A 67 -9.02 -4.56 -16.87
CA ARG A 67 -8.73 -5.93 -17.29
C ARG A 67 -8.36 -6.06 -18.77
N LEU A 68 -8.67 -5.07 -19.61
CA LEU A 68 -8.19 -5.03 -20.99
C LEU A 68 -6.66 -4.84 -21.03
N ARG A 69 -6.10 -4.07 -20.09
CA ARG A 69 -4.65 -3.89 -19.92
C ARG A 69 -4.02 -4.98 -19.05
N TYR A 70 -4.75 -5.44 -18.03
CA TYR A 70 -4.31 -6.46 -17.08
C TYR A 70 -5.22 -7.70 -17.16
N PRO A 71 -5.13 -8.52 -18.21
CA PRO A 71 -6.06 -9.64 -18.45
C PRO A 71 -6.03 -10.69 -17.34
N GLN A 72 -4.87 -10.93 -16.74
CA GLN A 72 -4.71 -11.84 -15.61
C GLN A 72 -5.09 -11.20 -14.26
N GLY A 73 -5.42 -9.91 -14.22
CA GLY A 73 -5.76 -9.20 -12.98
C GLY A 73 -4.59 -8.97 -12.03
N HIS A 74 -3.34 -9.02 -12.53
CA HIS A 74 -2.16 -8.65 -11.76
C HIS A 74 -1.93 -7.14 -11.86
N LEU A 75 -2.35 -6.39 -10.83
CA LEU A 75 -2.05 -4.96 -10.73
C LEU A 75 -0.62 -4.72 -10.21
N TRP A 76 -0.22 -5.48 -9.19
CA TRP A 76 1.10 -5.38 -8.58
C TRP A 76 2.03 -6.49 -9.07
N SER A 77 3.33 -6.21 -9.05
CA SER A 77 4.35 -7.25 -9.19
C SER A 77 4.24 -8.28 -8.05
N ARG A 78 4.79 -9.48 -8.25
CA ARG A 78 4.78 -10.52 -7.20
C ARG A 78 5.65 -10.12 -6.00
N GLY A 79 6.81 -9.51 -6.28
CA GLY A 79 7.74 -9.02 -5.26
C GLY A 79 7.36 -7.68 -4.63
N GLY A 80 8.15 -7.26 -3.65
CA GLY A 80 8.05 -5.99 -2.95
C GLY A 80 9.31 -5.77 -2.13
N CYS A 81 9.50 -4.56 -1.60
CA CYS A 81 10.61 -4.21 -0.72
C CYS A 81 10.05 -3.62 0.58
N ALA A 82 10.28 -4.29 1.71
CA ALA A 82 10.08 -3.71 3.03
C ALA A 82 11.41 -3.51 3.71
N VAL A 83 11.51 -2.39 4.41
CA VAL A 83 12.61 -2.08 5.30
C VAL A 83 12.01 -1.58 6.61
N ILE A 84 12.57 -2.01 7.73
CA ILE A 84 12.16 -1.51 9.05
C ILE A 84 12.89 -0.20 9.28
N VAL A 85 12.13 0.84 9.65
CA VAL A 85 12.67 2.14 10.04
C VAL A 85 12.51 2.28 11.54
N GLY A 86 13.61 2.54 12.23
CA GLY A 86 13.63 2.90 13.65
C GLY A 86 14.06 4.35 13.80
N TYR A 87 13.40 5.08 14.69
CA TYR A 87 13.79 6.43 15.06
C TYR A 87 14.50 6.40 16.41
N ASN A 88 15.50 7.27 16.56
CA ASN A 88 16.13 7.50 17.85
C ASN A 88 15.86 8.95 18.29
N GLN A 89 15.17 9.12 19.41
CA GLN A 89 14.89 10.44 20.01
C GLN A 89 16.05 10.82 20.93
N PHE A 90 17.21 11.15 20.35
CA PHE A 90 18.36 11.60 21.15
C PHE A 90 18.11 12.93 21.86
N SER A 91 17.16 13.74 21.37
CA SER A 91 16.82 15.06 21.89
C SER A 91 15.99 15.05 23.19
N GLU A 92 15.61 13.89 23.71
CA GLU A 92 14.81 13.76 24.95
C GLU A 92 15.65 13.27 26.14
N THR A 93 16.98 13.16 25.98
CA THR A 93 17.90 12.62 27.01
C THR A 93 18.78 13.69 27.68
N GLU A 94 18.43 14.97 27.56
CA GLU A 94 19.10 16.08 28.28
C GLU A 94 18.32 16.53 29.52
#